data_AF-A0AA42MT02-F1
#
_entry.id   AF-A0AA42MT02-F1
#
_cell.length_a   1.000
_cell.length_b   1.000
_cell.length_c   1.000
_cell.angle_alpha   90.00
_cell.angle_beta   90.00
_cell.angle_gamma   90.00
#
_symmetry.space_group_name_H-M   'P 1'
#
loop_
_entity.id
_entity.type
_entity.pdbx_description
1 polymer ?
#
loop_
_entity_poly.entity_id
_entity_poly.type
_entity_poly.pdbx_seq_one_letter_code
_entity_poly.pdbx_strand_id
1 'polypeptide(L)'
;MHINSSHDILRKKAESRRLDIQVRWFLRKQKKQCPDQLPTVYSGLNDKSKQPEWTSSQHAMRQTMTSSVSKKRPVLKTIEKPLTAEQQRQKYNFDEKHKALKADLDTFTGKCLKHGETLFKVYKSNQKHHCIECKAEIFKRKKELAA
;
A
#
# COMPACT_ATOMS: atom_id res chain seq x y z
N MET A 1 28.41 24.91 53.64
CA MET A 1 27.80 23.81 52.85
C MET A 1 28.74 23.46 51.71
N HIS A 2 29.49 22.37 51.84
CA HIS A 2 30.58 22.02 50.92
C HIS A 2 30.13 21.04 49.82
N ILE A 3 30.17 21.52 48.57
CA ILE A 3 30.72 20.90 47.36
C ILE A 3 30.52 19.37 47.19
N ASN A 4 29.32 18.92 46.80
CA ASN A 4 29.12 17.55 46.28
C ASN A 4 28.58 17.50 44.83
N SER A 5 28.11 18.63 44.30
CA SER A 5 27.66 18.74 42.90
C SER A 5 28.82 18.72 41.89
N SER A 6 30.01 19.17 42.28
CA SER A 6 31.19 19.23 41.40
C SER A 6 31.73 17.85 41.02
N HIS A 7 31.71 16.87 41.94
CA HIS A 7 32.20 15.52 41.68
C HIS A 7 31.29 14.75 40.69
N ASP A 8 29.98 14.93 40.79
CA ASP A 8 29.02 14.32 39.86
C ASP A 8 29.14 14.85 38.44
N ILE A 9 29.36 16.16 38.30
CA ILE A 9 29.59 16.80 36.99
C ILE A 9 30.88 16.26 36.36
N LEU A 10 31.96 16.14 37.15
CA LEU A 10 33.23 15.60 36.68
C LEU A 10 33.11 14.13 36.26
N ARG A 11 32.40 13.31 37.04
CA ARG A 11 32.12 11.91 36.72
C ARG A 11 31.33 11.77 35.42
N LYS A 12 30.22 12.50 35.28
CA LYS A 12 29.39 12.49 34.06
C LYS A 12 30.14 12.97 32.82
N LYS A 13 31.05 13.95 32.99
CA LYS A 13 31.92 14.43 31.90
C LYS A 13 32.92 13.35 31.45
N ALA A 14 33.48 12.58 32.39
CA ALA A 14 34.36 11.46 32.08
C ALA A 14 33.62 10.31 31.37
N GLU A 15 32.42 9.96 31.84
CA GLU A 15 31.55 8.96 31.21
C GLU A 15 31.16 9.36 29.79
N SER A 16 30.79 10.63 29.60
CA SER A 16 30.43 11.18 28.29
C SER A 16 31.60 11.13 27.30
N ARG A 17 32.83 11.44 27.74
CA ARG A 17 34.04 11.28 26.92
C ARG A 17 34.31 9.83 26.54
N ARG A 18 34.12 8.91 27.47
CA ARG A 18 34.30 7.47 27.21
C ARG A 18 33.32 6.98 26.14
N LEU A 19 32.06 7.39 26.22
CA LEU A 19 31.04 7.05 25.22
C LEU A 19 31.37 7.67 23.86
N ASP A 20 31.82 8.92 23.80
CA ASP A 20 32.21 9.58 22.55
C ASP A 20 33.33 8.81 21.82
N ILE A 21 34.35 8.37 22.56
CA ILE A 21 35.44 7.56 22.00
C ILE A 21 34.92 6.22 21.42
N GLN A 22 34.01 5.55 22.13
CA GLN A 22 33.42 4.29 21.67
C GLN A 22 32.61 4.48 20.38
N VAL A 23 31.80 5.55 20.31
CA VAL A 23 31.00 5.89 19.12
C VAL A 23 31.91 6.21 17.94
N ARG A 24 32.96 7.03 18.14
CA ARG A 24 33.94 7.34 17.09
C ARG A 24 34.61 6.08 16.53
N TRP A 25 35.01 5.16 17.40
CA TRP A 25 35.62 3.90 16.99
C TRP A 25 34.66 3.03 16.17
N PHE A 26 33.42 2.91 16.61
CA PHE A 26 32.36 2.20 15.89
C PHE A 26 32.08 2.80 14.50
N LEU A 27 32.00 4.13 14.40
CA LEU A 27 31.76 4.81 13.13
C LEU A 27 32.93 4.66 12.15
N ARG A 28 34.17 4.79 12.64
CA ARG A 28 35.38 4.52 11.83
C ARG A 28 35.40 3.10 11.27
N LYS A 29 35.03 2.10 12.08
CA LYS A 29 34.92 0.70 11.63
C LYS A 29 33.92 0.53 10.48
N GLN A 30 32.86 1.34 10.45
CA GLN A 30 31.89 1.37 9.35
C GLN A 30 32.28 2.26 8.16
N LYS A 31 33.50 2.83 8.14
CA LYS A 31 33.95 3.85 7.17
C LYS A 31 33.01 5.07 7.10
N LYS A 32 32.39 5.44 8.22
CA LYS A 32 31.51 6.60 8.34
C LYS A 32 32.22 7.71 9.12
N GLN A 33 32.04 8.95 8.68
CA GLN A 33 32.55 10.12 9.41
C GLN A 33 31.65 10.40 10.62
N CYS A 34 32.29 10.72 11.75
CA CYS A 34 31.56 11.20 12.93
C CYS A 34 31.20 12.66 12.68
N PRO A 35 29.93 13.06 12.71
CA PRO A 35 29.55 14.45 12.52
C PRO A 35 30.01 15.29 13.72
N ASP A 36 30.79 16.36 13.46
CA ASP A 36 31.33 17.25 14.50
C ASP A 36 30.25 18.18 15.11
N GLN A 37 29.13 18.33 14.42
CA GLN A 37 27.94 19.01 14.91
C GLN A 37 26.75 18.06 14.77
N LEU A 38 25.96 17.90 15.83
CA LEU A 38 24.61 17.35 15.68
C LEU A 38 23.91 18.25 14.66
N PRO A 39 23.33 17.69 13.58
CA PRO A 39 22.56 18.50 12.65
C PRO A 39 21.55 19.31 13.45
N THR A 40 21.53 20.63 13.25
CA THR A 40 20.47 21.50 13.76
C THR A 40 19.16 20.76 13.54
N VAL A 41 18.48 20.44 14.65
CA VAL A 41 17.29 19.61 14.74
C VAL A 41 16.59 19.53 13.39
N TYR A 42 16.58 18.35 12.76
CA TYR A 42 15.76 18.10 11.58
C TYR A 42 14.28 18.27 11.98
N SER A 43 13.83 19.50 12.13
CA SER A 43 12.42 19.83 12.22
C SER A 43 11.88 19.60 10.81
N GLY A 44 11.02 18.61 10.63
CA GLY A 44 10.30 18.33 9.37
C GLY A 44 9.38 19.47 8.88
N LEU A 45 9.57 20.69 9.40
CA LEU A 45 8.91 21.91 8.99
C LEU A 45 9.41 22.38 7.61
N ASN A 46 10.68 22.17 7.28
CA ASN A 46 11.22 22.60 5.98
C ASN A 46 10.62 21.83 4.79
N ASP A 47 10.19 20.58 4.98
CA ASP A 47 9.59 19.75 3.92
C ASP A 47 8.11 20.07 3.65
N LYS A 48 7.42 20.79 4.54
CA LYS A 48 6.03 21.20 4.30
C LYS A 48 5.91 22.19 3.14
N SER A 49 6.95 22.98 2.88
CA SER A 49 7.00 23.94 1.76
C SER A 49 7.08 23.27 0.38
N LYS A 50 7.44 21.98 0.32
CA LYS A 50 7.63 21.22 -0.93
C LYS A 50 6.49 20.26 -1.25
N GLN A 51 5.51 20.13 -0.35
CA GLN A 51 4.33 19.29 -0.59
C GLN A 51 3.34 20.09 -1.45
N PRO A 52 2.99 19.63 -2.66
CA PRO A 52 2.13 20.38 -3.59
C PRO A 52 0.67 20.48 -3.12
N GLU A 53 0.29 19.78 -2.04
CA GLU A 53 -1.10 19.61 -1.63
C GLU A 53 -1.26 19.63 -0.10
N TRP A 54 -2.33 20.26 0.39
CA TRP A 54 -2.64 20.29 1.82
C TRP A 54 -2.99 18.88 2.31
N THR A 55 -2.24 18.38 3.29
CA THR A 55 -2.48 17.06 3.89
C THR A 55 -2.80 17.21 5.38
N SER A 56 -3.80 16.45 5.83
CA SER A 56 -4.15 16.39 7.25
C SER A 56 -2.96 15.90 8.08
N SER A 57 -2.78 16.46 9.28
CA SER A 57 -1.72 16.08 10.22
C SER A 57 -1.70 14.58 10.52
N GLN A 58 -2.87 13.95 10.58
CA GLN A 58 -3.01 12.51 10.79
C GLN A 58 -2.51 11.70 9.59
N HIS A 59 -2.76 12.18 8.38
CA HIS A 59 -2.30 11.53 7.15
C HIS A 59 -0.77 11.64 7.02
N ALA A 60 -0.21 12.83 7.29
CA ALA A 60 1.24 13.04 7.30
C ALA A 60 1.92 12.10 8.32
N MET A 61 1.38 12.00 9.54
CA MET A 61 1.91 11.09 10.57
C MET A 61 1.86 9.62 10.12
N ARG A 62 0.75 9.18 9.53
CA ARG A 62 0.62 7.83 8.95
C ARG A 62 1.67 7.57 7.87
N GLN A 63 1.89 8.52 6.96
CA GLN A 63 2.88 8.38 5.90
C GLN A 63 4.31 8.29 6.45
N THR A 64 4.67 9.15 7.41
CA THR A 64 6.00 9.12 8.03
C THR A 64 6.25 7.77 8.73
N MET A 65 5.27 7.27 9.49
CA MET A 65 5.39 5.99 10.21
C MET A 65 5.47 4.78 9.25
N THR A 66 4.71 4.78 8.17
CA THR A 66 4.67 3.68 7.19
C THR A 66 5.85 3.69 6.21
N SER A 67 6.41 4.86 5.90
CA SER A 67 7.53 5.02 4.96
C SER A 67 8.81 4.27 5.39
N SER A 68 9.05 4.18 6.69
CA SER A 68 10.24 3.54 7.26
C SER A 68 10.16 2.01 7.25
N VAL A 69 8.95 1.46 7.38
CA VAL A 69 8.68 0.02 7.38
C VAL A 69 8.66 -0.52 5.94
N SER A 70 8.17 0.28 4.99
CA SER A 70 8.02 -0.14 3.59
C SER A 70 9.36 -0.27 2.86
N LYS A 71 10.30 0.67 3.02
CA LYS A 71 11.53 0.74 2.22
C LYS A 71 12.53 -0.40 2.44
N LYS A 72 12.50 -1.06 3.61
CA LYS A 72 13.42 -2.15 3.97
C LYS A 72 12.74 -3.51 4.04
N ARG A 73 11.44 -3.58 3.74
CA ARG A 73 10.74 -4.87 3.73
C ARG A 73 11.31 -5.68 2.56
N PRO A 74 11.85 -6.89 2.79
CA PRO A 74 12.25 -7.74 1.68
C PRO A 74 11.01 -7.98 0.82
N VAL A 75 11.08 -7.58 -0.45
CA VAL A 75 10.07 -7.94 -1.43
C VAL A 75 10.20 -9.45 -1.57
N LEU A 76 9.31 -10.19 -0.89
CA LEU A 76 9.19 -11.62 -1.09
C LEU A 76 9.06 -11.84 -2.59
N LYS A 77 9.89 -12.74 -3.13
CA LYS A 77 9.79 -13.11 -4.55
C LYS A 77 8.34 -13.47 -4.81
N THR A 78 7.67 -12.71 -5.67
CA THR A 78 6.33 -13.03 -6.13
C THR A 78 6.45 -14.34 -6.91
N ILE A 79 6.03 -15.44 -6.27
CA ILE A 79 5.90 -16.71 -6.97
C ILE A 79 4.71 -16.52 -7.91
N GLU A 80 4.99 -16.45 -9.21
CA GLU A 80 3.96 -16.41 -10.24
C GLU A 80 3.24 -17.77 -10.24
N LYS A 81 2.13 -17.84 -9.50
CA LYS A 81 1.25 -19.00 -9.55
C LYS A 81 0.44 -18.90 -10.85
N PRO A 82 0.39 -19.96 -11.67
CA PRO A 82 -0.48 -19.97 -12.83
C PRO A 82 -1.93 -19.79 -12.37
N LEU A 83 -2.68 -18.94 -13.07
CA LEU A 83 -4.10 -18.73 -12.77
C LEU A 83 -4.86 -20.03 -13.00
N THR A 84 -5.80 -20.32 -12.11
CA THR A 84 -6.75 -21.43 -12.32
C THR A 84 -7.68 -21.10 -13.49
N ALA A 85 -8.29 -22.11 -14.11
CA ALA A 85 -9.23 -21.92 -15.21
C ALA A 85 -10.39 -20.96 -14.85
N GLU A 86 -10.87 -21.03 -13.61
CA GLU A 86 -11.89 -20.13 -13.06
C GLU A 86 -11.40 -18.67 -13.04
N GLN A 87 -10.18 -18.44 -12.56
CA GLN A 87 -9.60 -17.10 -12.50
C GLN A 87 -9.31 -16.54 -13.89
N GLN A 88 -8.91 -17.38 -14.84
CA GLN A 88 -8.74 -16.99 -16.24
C GLN A 88 -10.09 -16.54 -16.84
N ARG A 89 -11.18 -17.28 -16.56
CA ARG A 89 -12.54 -16.90 -16.99
C ARG A 89 -12.97 -15.57 -16.40
N GLN A 90 -12.77 -15.39 -15.09
CA GLN A 90 -13.13 -14.16 -14.39
C GLN A 90 -12.33 -12.96 -14.91
N LYS A 91 -11.03 -13.15 -15.16
CA LYS A 91 -10.16 -12.13 -15.77
C LYS A 91 -10.65 -11.74 -17.16
N TYR A 92 -10.96 -12.72 -18.01
CA TYR A 92 -11.51 -12.45 -19.35
C TYR A 92 -12.81 -11.63 -19.28
N ASN A 93 -13.77 -12.03 -18.44
CA ASN A 93 -15.03 -11.30 -18.29
C ASN A 93 -14.82 -9.89 -17.73
N PHE A 94 -13.86 -9.73 -16.83
CA PHE A 94 -13.51 -8.42 -16.26
C PHE A 94 -12.93 -7.50 -17.33
N ASP A 95 -11.99 -7.99 -18.13
CA ASP A 95 -11.34 -7.23 -19.20
C ASP A 95 -12.35 -6.80 -20.27
N GLU A 96 -13.20 -7.71 -20.74
CA GLU A 96 -14.24 -7.40 -21.74
C GLU A 96 -15.31 -6.46 -21.20
N LYS A 97 -15.75 -6.63 -19.94
CA LYS A 97 -16.63 -5.66 -19.28
C LYS A 97 -16.00 -4.27 -19.27
N HIS A 98 -14.73 -4.16 -18.90
CA HIS A 98 -14.04 -2.87 -18.84
C HIS A 98 -13.88 -2.24 -20.23
N LYS A 99 -13.67 -3.04 -21.28
CA LYS A 99 -13.68 -2.55 -22.67
C LYS A 99 -15.05 -2.02 -23.06
N ALA A 100 -16.13 -2.74 -22.77
CA ALA A 100 -17.48 -2.29 -23.07
C ALA A 100 -17.87 -1.01 -22.31
N LEU A 101 -17.51 -0.92 -21.01
CA LEU A 101 -17.72 0.30 -20.23
C LEU A 101 -16.94 1.50 -20.77
N LYS A 102 -15.70 1.29 -21.25
CA LYS A 102 -14.91 2.35 -21.91
C LYS A 102 -15.50 2.78 -23.25
N ALA A 103 -16.14 1.86 -23.97
CA ALA A 103 -16.83 2.12 -25.24
C ALA A 103 -18.29 2.58 -25.05
N ASP A 104 -18.71 2.85 -23.81
CA ASP A 104 -20.07 3.23 -23.43
C ASP A 104 -21.18 2.22 -23.81
N LEU A 105 -20.80 0.97 -24.10
CA LEU A 105 -21.72 -0.13 -24.43
C LEU A 105 -22.28 -0.80 -23.17
N ASP A 106 -23.55 -1.19 -23.22
CA ASP A 106 -24.25 -1.89 -22.14
C ASP A 106 -24.18 -3.42 -22.26
N THR A 107 -23.50 -3.94 -23.28
CA THR A 107 -23.38 -5.37 -23.58
C THR A 107 -21.96 -5.75 -23.97
N PHE A 108 -21.52 -6.95 -23.56
CA PHE A 108 -20.24 -7.54 -23.95
C PHE A 108 -20.33 -9.05 -24.08
N THR A 109 -19.40 -9.66 -24.79
CA THR A 109 -19.25 -11.12 -24.91
C THR A 109 -18.39 -11.65 -23.77
N GLY A 110 -18.90 -12.62 -23.00
CA GLY A 110 -18.22 -13.18 -21.83
C GLY A 110 -18.41 -14.69 -21.73
N LYS A 111 -17.60 -15.33 -20.87
CA LYS A 111 -17.67 -16.77 -20.59
C LYS A 111 -18.50 -17.04 -19.34
N CYS A 112 -19.64 -17.70 -19.51
CA CYS A 112 -20.51 -18.21 -18.45
C CYS A 112 -20.16 -19.66 -18.11
N LEU A 113 -20.39 -20.07 -16.85
CA LEU A 113 -20.21 -21.45 -16.40
C LEU A 113 -21.14 -22.46 -17.09
N LYS A 114 -22.38 -22.04 -17.35
CA LYS A 114 -23.43 -22.93 -17.85
C LYS A 114 -23.54 -22.90 -19.38
N HIS A 115 -23.46 -21.70 -19.94
CA HIS A 115 -23.75 -21.43 -21.34
C HIS A 115 -22.50 -21.21 -22.20
N GLY A 116 -21.31 -21.17 -21.60
CA GLY A 116 -20.08 -20.87 -22.33
C GLY A 116 -20.01 -19.41 -22.79
N GLU A 117 -19.52 -19.17 -24.01
CA GLU A 117 -19.41 -17.82 -24.58
C GLU A 117 -20.78 -17.26 -24.95
N THR A 118 -21.21 -16.22 -24.22
CA THR A 118 -22.55 -15.64 -24.29
C THR A 118 -22.51 -14.13 -24.14
N LEU A 119 -23.63 -13.48 -24.46
CA LEU A 119 -23.79 -12.04 -24.26
C LEU A 119 -24.15 -11.74 -22.80
N PHE A 120 -23.39 -10.84 -22.19
CA PHE A 120 -23.61 -10.30 -20.86
C PHE A 120 -24.13 -8.86 -20.96
N LYS A 121 -25.13 -8.55 -20.15
CA LYS A 121 -25.62 -7.18 -19.96
C LYS A 121 -24.95 -6.55 -18.75
N VAL A 122 -24.36 -5.36 -18.92
CA VAL A 122 -23.73 -4.55 -17.87
C VAL A 122 -24.65 -3.40 -17.52
N TYR A 123 -24.76 -3.09 -16.23
CA TYR A 123 -25.50 -1.93 -15.76
C TYR A 123 -24.51 -0.88 -15.26
N LYS A 124 -24.51 0.31 -15.88
CA LYS A 124 -23.59 1.42 -15.52
C LYS A 124 -23.76 1.85 -14.05
N SER A 125 -24.98 1.79 -13.51
CA SER A 125 -25.31 2.24 -12.15
C SER A 125 -24.63 1.45 -11.03
N ASN A 126 -24.55 0.13 -11.16
CA ASN A 126 -24.02 -0.76 -10.11
C ASN A 126 -22.82 -1.59 -10.57
N GLN A 127 -22.36 -1.39 -11.81
CA GLN A 127 -21.28 -2.14 -12.46
C GLN A 127 -21.43 -3.67 -12.41
N LYS A 128 -22.65 -4.17 -12.13
CA LYS A 128 -22.96 -5.59 -12.15
C LYS A 128 -23.18 -6.02 -13.59
N HIS A 129 -22.87 -7.28 -13.86
CA HIS A 129 -23.10 -7.91 -15.15
C HIS A 129 -23.79 -9.26 -14.97
N HIS A 130 -24.68 -9.59 -15.89
CA HIS A 130 -25.41 -10.86 -15.88
C HIS A 130 -25.42 -11.47 -17.27
N CYS A 131 -25.23 -12.78 -17.36
CA CYS A 131 -25.46 -13.53 -18.59
C CYS A 131 -26.95 -13.43 -18.95
N ILE A 132 -27.24 -13.08 -20.20
CA ILE A 132 -28.61 -12.91 -20.70
C ILE A 132 -29.37 -14.24 -20.67
N GLU A 133 -28.72 -15.35 -20.98
CA GLU A 133 -29.32 -16.69 -20.98
C GLU A 133 -29.64 -17.17 -19.55
N CYS A 134 -28.70 -17.03 -18.61
CA CYS A 134 -28.96 -17.28 -17.19
C CYS A 134 -30.15 -16.47 -16.69
N LYS A 135 -30.23 -15.19 -17.08
CA LYS A 135 -31.34 -14.32 -16.70
C LYS A 135 -32.66 -14.87 -17.26
N ALA A 136 -32.69 -15.25 -18.54
CA ALA A 136 -33.89 -15.81 -19.18
C ALA A 136 -34.35 -17.12 -18.52
N GLU A 137 -33.43 -18.03 -18.17
CA GLU A 137 -33.76 -19.26 -17.44
C GLU A 137 -34.39 -18.97 -16.07
N ILE A 138 -33.83 -18.02 -15.32
CA ILE A 138 -34.37 -17.63 -14.00
C ILE A 138 -35.78 -17.06 -14.17
N PHE A 139 -36.03 -16.26 -15.20
CA PHE A 139 -37.37 -15.74 -15.49
C PHE A 139 -38.36 -16.86 -15.86
N LYS A 140 -37.96 -17.83 -16.69
CA LYS A 140 -38.81 -18.99 -17.04
C LYS A 140 -39.19 -19.80 -15.80
N ARG A 141 -38.21 -20.18 -14.97
CA ARG A 141 -38.45 -20.93 -13.72
C ARG A 141 -39.35 -20.19 -12.75
N LYS A 142 -39.20 -18.87 -12.62
CA LYS A 142 -40.10 -18.06 -11.79
C LYS A 142 -41.54 -18.02 -12.31
N LYS A 143 -41.72 -18.00 -13.62
CA LYS A 143 -43.06 -18.05 -14.24
C LYS A 143 -43.72 -19.41 -14.01
N GLU A 144 -42.96 -20.49 -14.13
CA GLU A 144 -43.42 -21.86 -13.87
C GLU A 144 -43.80 -22.08 -12.40
N LEU A 145 -43.07 -21.50 -11.45
CA LEU A 145 -43.39 -21.58 -10.02
C LEU A 145 -44.60 -20.75 -9.60
N ALA A 146 -44.99 -19.76 -10.41
CA ALA A 146 -46.11 -18.87 -10.14
C ALA A 146 -47.41 -19.32 -10.83
N ALA A 147 -47.34 -20.34 -11.69
CA ALA A 147 -48.46 -20.98 -12.37
C ALA A 147 -48.92 -22.20 -11.57
#